data_AF-A0A523GI02-F1
#
_entry.id   AF-A0A523GI02-F1
#
_cell.length_a   1.000
_cell.length_b   1.000
_cell.length_c   1.000
_cell.angle_alpha   90.00
_cell.angle_beta   90.00
_cell.angle_gamma   90.00
#
_symmetry.space_group_name_H-M   'P 1'
#
loop_
_entity.id
_entity.type
_entity.pdbx_description
1 polymer ?
#
loop_
_entity_poly.entity_id
_entity_poly.type
_entity_poly.pdbx_seq_one_letter_code
_entity_poly.pdbx_strand_id
1 'polypeptide(L)'
;MLKITIPIFVVAFCFQGASARQTTNSDSPLSDRRVAYIMNVELDPELRMVSGSQQLTWKNPDSVPVNELQFHLYLNAFKNDNSTFMKESGGIHRGFSTKDENPWGGVNITRMRIAANPEADISPVLPSDPESDLLDRIRFIHPDDENELD
;
A
#
# COMPACT_ATOMS: atom_id res chain seq x y z
N MET A 1 -16.23 48.91 -37.22
CA MET A 1 -15.85 48.30 -35.93
C MET A 1 -16.85 47.21 -35.62
N LEU A 2 -16.46 45.94 -35.77
CA LEU A 2 -17.31 44.77 -35.51
C LEU A 2 -16.84 44.16 -34.19
N LYS A 3 -17.69 44.18 -33.15
CA LYS A 3 -17.42 43.51 -31.86
C LYS A 3 -18.04 42.12 -31.93
N ILE A 4 -17.19 41.09 -31.93
CA ILE A 4 -17.59 39.68 -31.80
C ILE A 4 -17.43 39.31 -30.33
N THR A 5 -18.53 38.99 -29.66
CA THR A 5 -18.53 38.47 -28.29
C THR A 5 -18.76 36.97 -28.36
N ILE A 6 -17.77 36.17 -27.96
CA ILE A 6 -17.89 34.72 -27.82
C ILE A 6 -18.24 34.43 -26.35
N PRO A 7 -19.38 33.80 -26.03
CA PRO A 7 -19.63 33.38 -24.66
C PRO A 7 -18.81 32.12 -24.36
N ILE A 8 -17.97 32.20 -23.32
CA ILE A 8 -17.30 31.04 -22.72
C ILE A 8 -18.37 30.21 -22.00
N PHE A 9 -18.62 29.00 -22.50
CA PHE A 9 -19.35 27.98 -21.77
C PHE A 9 -18.33 27.16 -20.97
N VAL A 10 -18.22 27.42 -19.66
CA VAL A 10 -17.53 26.51 -18.73
C VAL A 10 -18.50 25.38 -18.41
N VAL A 11 -18.32 24.23 -19.07
CA VAL A 11 -18.99 23.00 -18.64
C VAL A 11 -18.16 22.43 -17.49
N ALA A 12 -18.62 22.65 -16.27
CA ALA A 12 -18.09 21.97 -15.10
C ALA A 12 -18.53 20.50 -15.14
N PHE A 13 -17.65 19.62 -15.62
CA PHE A 13 -17.82 18.18 -15.49
C PHE A 13 -17.52 17.79 -14.04
N CYS A 14 -18.55 17.75 -13.19
CA CYS A 14 -18.46 17.08 -11.91
C CYS A 14 -18.40 15.57 -12.17
N PHE A 15 -17.19 14.98 -12.21
CA PHE A 15 -17.02 13.54 -12.12
C PHE A 15 -17.46 13.08 -10.73
N GLN A 16 -18.73 12.68 -10.61
CA GLN A 16 -19.20 11.89 -9.47
C GLN A 16 -18.67 10.47 -9.65
N GLY A 17 -17.50 10.19 -9.09
CA GLY A 17 -17.02 8.82 -8.92
C GLY A 17 -17.99 8.07 -8.02
N ALA A 18 -18.87 7.25 -8.62
CA ALA A 18 -19.70 6.33 -7.86
C ALA A 18 -18.80 5.25 -7.27
N SER A 19 -18.54 5.33 -5.96
CA SER A 19 -17.93 4.22 -5.22
C SER A 19 -18.97 3.11 -5.08
N ALA A 20 -18.88 2.09 -5.94
CA ALA A 20 -19.66 0.87 -5.78
C ALA A 20 -19.12 0.12 -4.55
N ARG A 21 -19.87 0.13 -3.44
CA ARG A 21 -19.61 -0.77 -2.32
C ARG A 21 -19.90 -2.20 -2.77
N GLN A 22 -18.94 -3.11 -2.60
CA GLN A 22 -19.16 -4.53 -2.83
C GLN A 22 -20.32 -5.03 -1.95
N THR A 23 -21.32 -5.64 -2.59
CA THR A 23 -22.39 -6.40 -1.93
C THR A 23 -21.82 -7.72 -1.41
N THR A 24 -22.03 -8.01 -0.13
CA THR A 24 -21.70 -9.30 0.47
C THR A 24 -22.86 -10.27 0.31
N ASN A 25 -22.60 -11.56 0.07
CA ASN A 25 -23.63 -12.60 -0.06
C ASN A 25 -24.28 -13.02 1.28
N SER A 26 -24.07 -12.26 2.36
CA SER A 26 -24.59 -12.55 3.70
C SER A 26 -25.06 -11.27 4.39
N ASP A 27 -26.16 -11.38 5.13
CA ASP A 27 -26.75 -10.28 5.91
C ASP A 27 -25.91 -9.92 7.15
N SER A 28 -25.00 -10.82 7.57
CA SER A 28 -24.06 -10.61 8.67
C SER A 28 -22.62 -10.94 8.26
N PRO A 29 -21.60 -10.33 8.88
CA PRO A 29 -20.20 -10.68 8.62
C PRO A 29 -19.91 -12.14 8.97
N LEU A 30 -19.30 -12.88 8.03
CA LEU A 30 -18.86 -14.27 8.25
C LEU A 30 -17.57 -14.37 9.08
N SER A 31 -16.94 -13.24 9.41
CA SER A 31 -15.73 -13.15 10.22
C SER A 31 -15.65 -11.84 10.98
N ASP A 32 -14.90 -11.83 12.06
CA ASP A 32 -14.50 -10.60 12.74
C ASP A 32 -13.75 -9.68 11.79
N ARG A 33 -14.17 -8.42 11.71
CA ARG A 33 -13.50 -7.38 10.92
C ARG A 33 -12.32 -6.81 11.71
N ARG A 34 -11.22 -7.57 11.75
CA ARG A 34 -10.01 -7.19 12.47
C ARG A 34 -9.14 -6.19 11.70
N VAL A 35 -9.27 -6.15 10.38
CA VAL A 35 -8.49 -5.26 9.53
C VAL A 35 -9.41 -4.51 8.57
N ALA A 36 -9.14 -3.22 8.37
CA ALA A 36 -9.73 -2.42 7.33
C ALA A 36 -8.65 -1.61 6.59
N TYR A 37 -8.86 -1.42 5.29
CA TYR A 37 -7.96 -0.67 4.43
C TYR A 37 -8.74 0.41 3.69
N ILE A 38 -8.16 1.60 3.64
CA ILE A 38 -8.58 2.66 2.72
C ILE A 38 -7.35 2.97 1.86
N MET A 39 -7.49 2.83 0.55
CA MET A 39 -6.41 3.04 -0.41
C MET A 39 -6.81 4.09 -1.43
N ASN A 40 -5.92 5.06 -1.65
CA ASN A 40 -6.02 6.03 -2.74
C ASN A 40 -4.82 5.79 -3.65
N VAL A 41 -5.07 5.29 -4.85
CA VAL A 41 -4.02 4.82 -5.77
C VAL A 41 -4.23 5.37 -7.18
N GLU A 42 -3.12 5.57 -7.87
CA GLU A 42 -3.05 5.99 -9.26
C GLU A 42 -2.15 5.03 -10.03
N LEU A 43 -2.61 4.62 -11.21
CA LEU A 43 -1.84 3.80 -12.14
C LEU A 43 -1.26 4.71 -13.23
N ASP A 44 0.04 4.63 -13.44
CA ASP A 44 0.73 5.13 -14.62
C ASP A 44 1.06 3.94 -15.55
N PRO A 45 0.33 3.74 -16.66
CA PRO A 45 0.59 2.65 -17.58
C PRO A 45 1.88 2.82 -18.39
N GLU A 46 2.33 4.05 -18.63
CA GLU A 46 3.55 4.33 -19.40
C GLU A 46 4.78 3.95 -18.57
N LEU A 47 4.79 4.34 -17.29
CA LEU A 47 5.84 3.99 -16.34
C LEU A 47 5.67 2.60 -15.72
N ARG A 48 4.51 1.96 -15.93
CA ARG A 48 4.13 0.68 -15.30
C ARG A 48 4.21 0.74 -13.77
N MET A 49 3.80 1.87 -13.20
CA MET A 49 3.89 2.13 -11.76
C MET A 49 2.52 2.35 -11.14
N VAL A 50 2.37 1.94 -9.88
CA VAL A 50 1.24 2.31 -9.03
C VAL A 50 1.78 3.14 -7.89
N SER A 51 1.22 4.33 -7.68
CA SER A 51 1.56 5.21 -6.56
C SER A 51 0.32 5.50 -5.74
N GLY A 52 0.48 5.85 -4.45
CA GLY A 52 -0.67 6.12 -3.62
C GLY A 52 -0.40 6.14 -2.12
N SER A 53 -1.50 6.14 -1.37
CA SER A 53 -1.51 6.08 0.09
C SER A 53 -2.46 4.99 0.58
N GLN A 54 -2.13 4.40 1.72
CA GLN A 54 -2.95 3.42 2.40
C GLN A 54 -3.11 3.80 3.88
N GLN A 55 -4.34 3.77 4.37
CA GLN A 55 -4.64 3.76 5.80
C GLN A 55 -5.08 2.35 6.18
N LEU A 56 -4.36 1.76 7.15
CA LEU A 56 -4.66 0.45 7.72
C LEU A 56 -5.19 0.66 9.15
N THR A 57 -6.37 0.12 9.44
CA THR A 57 -6.89 -0.01 10.81
C THR A 57 -6.84 -1.47 11.21
N TRP A 58 -6.19 -1.77 12.33
CA TRP A 58 -6.11 -3.12 12.87
C TRP A 58 -6.59 -3.17 14.31
N LYS A 59 -7.35 -4.20 14.64
CA LYS A 59 -7.78 -4.54 15.99
C LYS A 59 -7.00 -5.75 16.47
N ASN A 60 -6.22 -5.56 17.54
CA ASN A 60 -5.58 -6.66 18.26
C ASN A 60 -6.66 -7.62 18.80
N PRO A 61 -6.65 -8.91 18.40
CA PRO A 61 -7.64 -9.86 18.91
C PRO A 61 -7.31 -10.40 20.30
N ASP A 62 -6.06 -10.22 20.75
CA ASP A 62 -5.57 -10.78 22.00
C ASP A 62 -5.58 -9.75 23.12
N SER A 63 -5.52 -10.23 24.37
CA SER A 63 -5.40 -9.39 25.55
C SER A 63 -3.97 -8.93 25.85
N VAL A 64 -3.00 -9.35 25.03
CA VAL A 64 -1.58 -9.03 25.19
C VAL A 64 -1.18 -7.93 24.20
N PRO A 65 -0.43 -6.90 24.62
CA PRO A 65 0.05 -5.87 23.71
C PRO A 65 0.93 -6.44 22.59
N VAL A 66 0.75 -5.92 21.38
CA VAL A 66 1.58 -6.25 20.22
C VAL A 66 2.52 -5.07 19.94
N ASN A 67 3.80 -5.37 19.84
CA ASN A 67 4.86 -4.36 19.71
C ASN A 67 5.39 -4.22 18.27
N GLU A 68 5.00 -5.13 17.37
CA GLU A 68 5.44 -5.15 15.98
C GLU A 68 4.30 -5.56 15.03
N LEU A 69 4.34 -5.02 13.81
CA LEU A 69 3.43 -5.39 12.73
C LEU A 69 4.26 -5.87 11.54
N GLN A 70 3.90 -7.03 10.99
CA GLN A 70 4.58 -7.63 9.85
C GLN A 70 3.76 -7.40 8.59
N PHE A 71 4.42 -6.93 7.53
CA PHE A 71 3.80 -6.63 6.25
C PHE A 71 4.45 -7.47 5.14
N HIS A 72 3.63 -8.04 4.26
CA HIS A 72 4.12 -8.79 3.12
C HIS A 72 4.28 -7.86 1.92
N LEU A 73 5.53 -7.50 1.60
CA LEU A 73 5.88 -6.72 0.41
C LEU A 73 6.32 -7.66 -0.71
N TYR A 74 5.37 -8.48 -1.19
CA TYR A 74 5.65 -9.63 -2.07
C TYR A 74 6.52 -9.30 -3.29
N LEU A 75 6.29 -8.15 -3.94
CA LEU A 75 7.03 -7.79 -5.14
C LEU A 75 8.52 -7.59 -4.89
N ASN A 76 8.94 -7.31 -3.66
CA ASN A 76 10.36 -7.06 -3.36
C ASN A 76 11.27 -8.26 -3.65
N ALA A 77 10.73 -9.49 -3.65
CA ALA A 77 11.45 -10.68 -4.11
C ALA A 77 11.98 -10.54 -5.56
N PHE A 78 11.39 -9.65 -6.37
CA PHE A 78 11.74 -9.40 -7.78
C PHE A 78 12.33 -8.00 -8.00
N LYS A 79 12.80 -7.33 -6.94
CA LYS A 79 13.26 -5.93 -6.98
C LYS A 79 14.54 -5.73 -7.77
N ASN A 80 15.42 -6.71 -7.77
CA ASN A 80 16.72 -6.69 -8.41
C ASN A 80 17.28 -8.12 -8.54
N ASP A 81 18.39 -8.28 -9.22
CA ASP A 81 19.11 -9.54 -9.43
C ASP A 81 19.83 -10.07 -8.17
N ASN A 82 19.86 -9.29 -7.09
CA ASN A 82 20.54 -9.60 -5.85
C ASN A 82 19.62 -10.02 -4.69
N SER A 83 18.30 -9.97 -4.87
CA SER A 83 17.36 -10.51 -3.90
C SER A 83 17.60 -12.01 -3.69
N THR A 84 17.26 -12.49 -2.51
CA THR A 84 17.42 -13.89 -2.10
C THR A 84 16.70 -14.81 -3.06
N PHE A 85 15.45 -14.46 -3.39
CA PHE A 85 14.66 -15.19 -4.38
C PHE A 85 15.35 -15.24 -5.74
N MET A 86 15.89 -14.13 -6.25
CA MET A 86 16.51 -14.11 -7.57
C MET A 86 17.82 -14.92 -7.61
N LYS A 87 18.63 -14.85 -6.55
CA LYS A 87 19.88 -15.63 -6.42
C LYS A 87 19.62 -17.13 -6.33
N GLU A 88 18.66 -17.55 -5.51
CA GLU A 88 18.42 -18.97 -5.24
C GLU A 88 17.55 -19.67 -6.29
N SER A 89 16.53 -18.98 -6.80
CA SER A 89 15.63 -19.54 -7.81
C SER A 89 16.18 -19.40 -9.24
N GLY A 90 17.21 -18.58 -9.44
CA GLY A 90 17.65 -18.15 -10.77
C GLY A 90 16.59 -17.32 -11.52
N GLY A 91 15.68 -16.67 -10.79
CA GLY A 91 14.56 -15.91 -11.36
C GLY A 91 13.43 -16.78 -11.91
N ILE A 92 13.35 -18.05 -11.51
CA ILE A 92 12.30 -18.98 -11.95
C ILE A 92 11.26 -19.13 -10.86
N HIS A 93 10.03 -18.67 -11.14
CA HIS A 93 8.89 -18.86 -10.25
C HIS A 93 7.92 -19.88 -10.84
N ARG A 94 7.75 -21.03 -10.19
CA ARG A 94 6.81 -22.09 -10.61
C ARG A 94 7.01 -22.55 -12.07
N GLY A 95 8.27 -22.58 -12.53
CA GLY A 95 8.63 -22.94 -13.91
C GLY A 95 8.50 -21.81 -14.92
N PHE A 96 8.13 -20.60 -14.49
CA PHE A 96 8.08 -19.42 -15.33
C PHE A 96 9.28 -18.51 -15.06
N SER A 97 9.92 -18.06 -16.13
CA SER A 97 10.87 -16.95 -16.10
C SER A 97 10.30 -15.79 -16.92
N THR A 98 10.63 -14.57 -16.51
CA THR A 98 10.32 -13.38 -17.30
C THR A 98 11.22 -13.29 -18.54
N LYS A 99 10.70 -12.67 -19.60
CA LYS A 99 11.44 -12.34 -20.84
C LYS A 99 11.48 -10.83 -21.08
N ASP A 100 10.96 -10.04 -20.14
CA ASP A 100 10.98 -8.58 -20.24
C ASP A 100 12.43 -8.08 -20.14
N GLU A 101 12.75 -7.05 -20.91
CA GLU A 101 14.04 -6.36 -20.84
C GLU A 101 14.21 -5.64 -19.48
N ASN A 102 13.09 -5.25 -18.85
CA ASN A 102 13.07 -4.70 -17.50
C ASN A 102 12.19 -5.58 -16.58
N PRO A 103 12.73 -6.69 -16.04
CA PRO A 103 11.97 -7.67 -15.28
C PRO A 103 11.68 -7.28 -13.83
N TRP A 104 12.10 -6.09 -13.41
CA TRP A 104 12.15 -5.71 -12.00
C TRP A 104 10.82 -5.13 -11.51
N GLY A 105 10.48 -5.45 -10.27
CA GLY A 105 9.30 -4.91 -9.60
C GLY A 105 9.51 -4.88 -8.09
N GLY A 106 8.94 -3.89 -7.43
CA GLY A 106 9.09 -3.74 -5.99
C GLY A 106 8.07 -2.78 -5.40
N VAL A 107 8.00 -2.76 -4.08
CA VAL A 107 7.21 -1.80 -3.30
C VAL A 107 8.17 -0.95 -2.51
N ASN A 108 8.10 0.37 -2.74
CA ASN A 108 8.85 1.35 -1.97
C ASN A 108 7.91 2.08 -1.01
N ILE A 109 8.17 1.98 0.30
CA ILE A 109 7.45 2.74 1.32
C ILE A 109 8.20 4.06 1.51
N THR A 110 7.57 5.18 1.16
CA THR A 110 8.20 6.51 1.22
C THR A 110 7.89 7.28 2.49
N ARG A 111 6.92 6.82 3.28
CA ARG A 111 6.56 7.36 4.60
C ARG A 111 5.67 6.38 5.35
N MET A 112 5.83 6.27 6.67
CA MET A 112 4.90 5.53 7.52
C MET A 112 4.67 6.28 8.83
N ARG A 113 3.41 6.37 9.29
CA ARG A 113 3.07 7.03 10.55
C ARG A 113 1.88 6.36 11.21
N ILE A 114 1.74 6.52 12.52
CA ILE A 114 0.52 6.13 13.22
C ILE A 114 -0.54 7.20 12.97
N ALA A 115 -1.67 6.80 12.41
CA ALA A 115 -2.77 7.74 12.18
C ALA A 115 -3.32 8.22 13.53
N ALA A 116 -3.30 9.54 13.75
CA ALA A 116 -4.04 10.15 14.84
C ALA A 116 -5.54 10.04 14.53
N ASN A 117 -6.24 9.17 15.28
CA ASN A 117 -7.69 9.08 15.24
C ASN A 117 -8.25 9.44 16.63
N PRO A 118 -8.92 10.60 16.78
CA PRO A 118 -9.52 11.00 18.05
C PRO A 118 -10.60 10.04 18.57
N GLU A 119 -11.20 9.23 17.69
CA GLU A 119 -12.24 8.24 18.02
C GLU A 119 -11.70 6.81 18.17
N ALA A 120 -10.44 6.55 17.79
CA ALA A 120 -9.83 5.27 18.08
C ALA A 120 -9.41 5.23 19.56
N ASP A 121 -9.36 4.02 20.11
CA ASP A 121 -8.96 3.70 21.49
C ASP A 121 -7.45 3.93 21.73
N ILE A 122 -6.93 5.05 21.22
CA ILE A 122 -5.60 5.57 21.48
C ILE A 122 -5.72 6.56 22.62
N SER A 123 -5.77 6.04 23.84
CA SER A 123 -5.53 6.85 25.03
C SER A 123 -4.63 6.14 26.06
N PRO A 124 -3.58 6.79 26.61
CA PRO A 124 -3.12 8.16 26.35
C PRO A 124 -1.68 8.28 25.81
N VAL A 125 -1.07 7.23 25.22
CA VAL A 125 0.30 7.35 24.69
C VAL A 125 0.41 6.64 23.34
N LEU A 126 0.43 7.42 22.26
CA LEU A 126 1.03 6.95 21.02
C LEU A 126 2.51 6.63 21.32
N PRO A 127 3.03 5.47 20.91
CA PRO A 127 4.44 5.11 21.16
C PRO A 127 5.44 6.02 20.41
N SER A 128 4.92 6.96 19.61
CA SER A 128 5.65 7.99 18.89
C SER A 128 4.75 9.22 18.68
N ASP A 129 5.35 10.37 18.38
CA ASP A 129 4.63 11.53 17.86
C ASP A 129 3.82 11.11 16.60
N PRO A 130 2.53 11.48 16.45
CA PRO A 130 1.73 11.16 15.26
C PRO A 130 2.29 11.72 13.94
N GLU A 131 3.16 12.73 14.01
CA GLU A 131 3.88 13.25 12.84
C GLU A 131 5.25 12.59 12.62
N SER A 132 5.72 11.77 13.58
CA SER A 132 6.96 11.00 13.43
C SER A 132 6.83 10.03 12.27
N ASP A 133 7.81 10.09 11.37
CA ASP A 133 8.00 9.03 10.40
C ASP A 133 8.54 7.78 11.12
N LEU A 134 8.06 6.61 10.70
CA LEU A 134 8.43 5.31 11.20
C LEU A 134 9.32 4.54 10.24
N LEU A 135 9.71 5.12 9.09
CA LEU A 135 10.60 4.45 8.13
C LEU A 135 11.86 3.89 8.79
N ASP A 136 12.52 4.66 9.66
CA ASP A 136 13.74 4.23 10.35
C ASP A 136 13.52 3.07 11.35
N ARG A 137 12.26 2.73 11.63
CA ARG A 137 11.88 1.60 12.48
C ARG A 137 11.50 0.35 11.68
N ILE A 138 11.34 0.48 10.35
CA ILE A 138 11.06 -0.66 9.48
C ILE A 138 12.32 -1.52 9.39
N ARG A 139 12.15 -2.82 9.55
CA ARG A 139 13.20 -3.81 9.30
C ARG A 139 12.67 -4.88 8.36
N PHE A 140 13.53 -5.32 7.44
CA PHE A 140 13.22 -6.46 6.61
C PHE A 140 13.38 -7.75 7.43
N ILE A 141 12.49 -8.71 7.20
CA ILE A 141 12.57 -10.04 7.83
C ILE A 141 13.17 -10.98 6.80
N HIS A 142 14.44 -11.32 6.99
CA HIS A 142 15.18 -12.20 6.09
C HIS A 142 14.75 -13.66 6.28
N PRO A 143 14.73 -14.48 5.21
CA PRO A 143 14.45 -15.91 5.31
C PRO A 143 15.49 -16.62 6.21
N ASP A 144 16.78 -16.32 6.04
CA ASP A 144 17.91 -16.83 6.85
C ASP A 144 19.30 -16.27 6.46
N ASP A 145 19.40 -15.37 5.46
CA ASP A 145 20.67 -15.01 4.81
C ASP A 145 21.15 -13.57 5.09
N GLU A 146 20.43 -12.82 5.92
CA GLU A 146 20.70 -11.41 6.26
C GLU A 146 20.87 -10.49 5.02
N ASN A 147 20.26 -10.85 3.89
CA ASN A 147 20.44 -10.11 2.64
C ASN A 147 19.68 -8.78 2.62
N GLU A 148 20.40 -7.68 2.86
CA GLU A 148 19.87 -6.31 2.84
C GLU A 148 19.37 -5.84 1.45
N LEU A 149 19.60 -6.63 0.39
CA LEU A 149 19.21 -6.29 -0.98
C LEU A 149 17.80 -6.78 -1.35
N ASP A 150 17.09 -7.41 -0.41
CA ASP A 150 15.66 -7.71 -0.51
C ASP A 150 14.74 -6.45 -0.44
#